data_AF-A0A2I0AQS0-F1
#
_entry.id   AF-A0A2I0AQS0-F1
#
_cell.length_a   1.000
_cell.length_b   1.000
_cell.length_c   1.000
_cell.angle_alpha   90.00
_cell.angle_beta   90.00
_cell.angle_gamma   90.00
#
_symmetry.space_group_name_H-M   'P 1'
#
loop_
_entity.id
_entity.type
_entity.pdbx_description
1 polymer ?
#
loop_
_entity_poly.entity_id
_entity_poly.type
_entity_poly.pdbx_seq_one_letter_code
_entity_poly.pdbx_strand_id
1 'polypeptide(L)'
;MSKEVSRESEQQHHQHKDYTDPPPAPLLDLGELRLWSFYRALIAEFIATLLFLYVTVATVIGYKKQSAADSCGGVGLLGVAWAFGGMIFILVYCTAGISGGHINPAVTFGLFLARRVTPVRAALYIVAQCLGAICGVGIVKGIMKHSYNSLGGGANEVAAGYSRGTALGAEIIGTFVLVYTVLSATDPKRNARDSHVPWIFWVGPFAGALAAAAYHQYILRAAAIKALGSFRSNPAN
;
A
#
# COMPACT_ATOMS: atom_id res chain seq x y z
N MET A 1 -34.54 25.88 48.56
CA MET A 1 -34.52 26.17 47.11
C MET A 1 -33.14 26.13 46.43
N SER A 2 -31.99 26.06 47.14
CA SER A 2 -30.67 25.95 46.47
C SER A 2 -30.07 24.55 46.34
N LYS A 3 -30.73 23.48 46.83
CA LYS A 3 -30.20 22.10 46.76
C LYS A 3 -30.83 21.23 45.66
N GLU A 4 -31.90 21.68 45.01
CA GLU A 4 -32.54 20.94 43.91
C GLU A 4 -31.99 21.35 42.54
N VAL A 5 -31.62 22.62 42.35
CA VAL A 5 -31.00 23.12 41.10
C VAL A 5 -29.61 22.50 40.84
N SER A 6 -28.92 22.04 41.90
CA SER A 6 -27.60 21.40 41.78
C SER A 6 -27.67 19.92 41.37
N ARG A 7 -28.82 19.25 41.54
CA ARG A 7 -28.97 17.83 41.17
C ARG A 7 -29.39 17.63 39.72
N GLU A 8 -30.09 18.60 39.13
CA GLU A 8 -30.44 18.56 37.70
C GLU A 8 -29.24 18.86 36.78
N SER A 9 -28.26 19.61 37.27
CA SER A 9 -27.03 19.94 36.51
C SER A 9 -25.97 18.82 36.52
N GLU A 10 -26.01 17.90 37.48
CA GLU A 10 -25.10 16.74 37.51
C GLU A 10 -25.61 15.53 36.70
N GLN A 11 -26.91 15.49 36.35
CA GLN A 11 -27.50 14.36 35.62
C GLN A 11 -27.57 14.53 34.09
N GLN A 12 -27.22 15.70 33.54
CA GLN A 12 -27.30 15.97 32.09
C GLN A 12 -25.97 15.91 31.34
N HIS A 13 -24.85 15.54 31.98
CA HIS A 13 -23.58 15.32 31.30
C HIS A 13 -23.16 13.84 31.27
N HIS A 14 -24.12 12.91 31.17
CA HIS A 14 -23.82 11.63 30.55
C HIS A 14 -23.60 11.88 29.07
N GLN A 15 -22.36 12.21 28.73
CA GLN A 15 -21.84 12.26 27.37
C GLN A 15 -22.20 10.93 26.72
N HIS A 16 -23.25 10.95 25.90
CA HIS A 16 -23.65 9.82 25.07
C HIS A 16 -22.41 9.51 24.23
N LYS A 17 -21.74 8.37 24.50
CA LYS A 17 -20.61 7.95 23.68
C LYS A 17 -21.20 7.68 22.31
N ASP A 18 -20.92 8.55 21.34
CA ASP A 18 -21.34 8.37 19.94
C ASP A 18 -20.78 7.09 19.31
N TYR A 19 -19.86 6.41 20.00
CA TYR A 19 -19.26 5.16 19.59
C TYR A 19 -19.37 4.08 20.68
N THR A 20 -19.94 2.94 20.31
CA THR A 20 -19.90 1.69 21.09
C THR A 20 -18.85 0.77 20.48
N ASP A 21 -17.95 0.26 21.32
CA ASP A 21 -16.91 -0.67 20.85
C ASP A 21 -17.55 -1.97 20.34
N PRO A 22 -17.22 -2.44 19.13
CA PRO A 22 -17.64 -3.76 18.69
C PRO A 22 -17.00 -4.81 19.61
N PRO A 23 -17.68 -5.95 19.83
CA PRO A 23 -17.12 -7.03 20.63
C PRO A 23 -15.79 -7.50 20.01
N PRO A 24 -14.81 -7.91 20.84
CA PRO A 24 -13.54 -8.43 20.34
C PRO A 24 -13.77 -9.65 19.44
N ALA A 25 -12.94 -9.80 18.41
CA ALA A 25 -13.08 -10.91 17.48
C ALA A 25 -13.04 -12.27 18.24
N PRO A 26 -13.98 -13.19 17.94
CA PRO A 26 -13.99 -14.52 18.55
C PRO A 26 -12.72 -15.30 18.16
N LEU A 27 -12.25 -16.15 19.07
CA LEU A 27 -11.07 -16.98 18.83
C LEU A 27 -11.31 -18.05 17.75
N LEU A 28 -12.54 -18.54 17.61
CA LEU A 28 -12.92 -19.48 16.58
C LEU A 28 -14.28 -19.07 16.00
N ASP A 29 -14.26 -18.62 14.74
CA ASP A 29 -15.46 -18.41 13.94
C ASP A 29 -15.29 -19.08 12.58
N LEU A 30 -15.68 -20.35 12.52
CA LEU A 30 -15.65 -21.14 11.28
C LEU A 30 -16.81 -20.80 10.34
N GLY A 31 -17.81 -20.03 10.81
CA GLY A 31 -18.92 -19.58 9.98
C GLY A 31 -18.44 -18.69 8.84
N GLU A 32 -17.35 -17.96 9.06
CA GLU A 32 -16.72 -17.07 8.09
C GLU A 32 -16.26 -17.80 6.80
N LEU A 33 -15.88 -19.07 6.90
CA LEU A 33 -15.48 -19.90 5.75
C LEU A 33 -16.64 -20.16 4.77
N ARG A 34 -17.89 -20.02 5.21
CA ARG A 34 -19.06 -20.19 4.34
C ARG A 34 -19.42 -18.91 3.58
N LEU A 35 -18.80 -17.78 3.92
CA LEU A 35 -19.14 -16.48 3.35
C LEU A 35 -18.37 -16.22 2.06
N TRP A 36 -19.08 -15.82 1.01
CA TRP A 36 -18.46 -15.39 -0.25
C TRP A 36 -17.58 -14.13 -0.09
N SER A 37 -17.93 -13.25 0.84
CA SER A 37 -17.12 -12.06 1.17
C SER A 37 -15.73 -12.45 1.70
N PHE A 38 -15.61 -13.57 2.40
CA PHE A 38 -14.33 -14.07 2.90
C PHE A 38 -13.38 -14.45 1.76
N TYR A 39 -13.84 -15.23 0.78
CA TYR A 39 -13.03 -15.60 -0.38
C TYR A 39 -12.67 -14.40 -1.26
N ARG A 40 -13.58 -13.44 -1.42
CA ARG A 40 -13.28 -12.18 -2.11
C ARG A 40 -12.17 -11.40 -1.42
N ALA A 41 -12.16 -11.39 -0.08
CA ALA A 41 -11.10 -10.75 0.69
C ALA A 41 -9.74 -11.46 0.53
N LEU A 42 -9.72 -12.80 0.49
CA LEU A 42 -8.49 -13.56 0.22
C LEU A 42 -7.93 -13.27 -1.17
N ILE A 43 -8.79 -13.23 -2.19
CA ILE A 43 -8.38 -12.88 -3.56
C ILE A 43 -7.86 -11.44 -3.60
N ALA A 44 -8.51 -10.51 -2.89
CA ALA A 44 -8.05 -9.13 -2.82
C ALA A 44 -6.65 -9.01 -2.19
N GLU A 45 -6.39 -9.68 -1.06
CA GLU A 45 -5.06 -9.71 -0.43
C GLU A 45 -4.00 -10.34 -1.33
N PHE A 46 -4.33 -11.43 -2.02
CA PHE A 46 -3.44 -12.07 -2.99
C PHE A 46 -3.08 -11.13 -4.16
N ILE A 47 -4.08 -10.56 -4.83
CA ILE A 47 -3.87 -9.66 -5.99
C ILE A 47 -3.15 -8.38 -5.57
N ALA A 48 -3.52 -7.78 -4.44
CA ALA A 48 -2.87 -6.59 -3.94
C ALA A 48 -1.39 -6.85 -3.65
N THR A 49 -1.06 -7.96 -2.97
CA THR A 49 0.33 -8.31 -2.67
C THR A 49 1.12 -8.66 -3.93
N LEU A 50 0.49 -9.32 -4.90
CA LEU A 50 1.08 -9.56 -6.22
C LEU A 50 1.46 -8.25 -6.91
N LEU A 51 0.53 -7.31 -7.02
CA LEU A 51 0.77 -6.01 -7.66
C LEU A 51 1.81 -5.20 -6.90
N PHE A 52 1.78 -5.24 -5.56
CA PHE A 52 2.76 -4.58 -4.70
C PHE A 52 4.18 -5.05 -5.03
N LEU A 53 4.43 -6.36 -5.02
CA LEU A 53 5.75 -6.92 -5.29
C LEU A 53 6.15 -6.79 -6.76
N TYR A 54 5.20 -6.91 -7.69
CA TYR A 54 5.47 -6.72 -9.12
C TYR A 54 6.02 -5.32 -9.40
N VAL A 55 5.30 -4.28 -8.96
CA VAL A 55 5.68 -2.89 -9.22
C VAL A 55 6.99 -2.54 -8.51
N THR A 56 7.07 -2.82 -7.20
CA THR A 56 8.23 -2.41 -6.39
C THR A 56 9.51 -3.10 -6.81
N VAL A 57 9.48 -4.42 -7.06
CA VAL A 57 10.67 -5.16 -7.49
C VAL A 57 11.06 -4.77 -8.92
N ALA A 58 10.10 -4.54 -9.83
CA ALA A 58 10.42 -4.03 -11.16
C ALA A 58 11.10 -2.66 -11.10
N THR A 59 10.64 -1.75 -10.21
CA THR A 59 11.29 -0.44 -9.99
C THR A 59 12.70 -0.60 -9.43
N VAL A 60 12.92 -1.50 -8.46
CA VAL A 60 14.25 -1.76 -7.89
C VAL A 60 15.22 -2.28 -8.96
N ILE A 61 14.81 -3.27 -9.75
CA ILE A 61 15.66 -3.83 -10.81
C ILE A 61 15.89 -2.80 -11.92
N GLY A 62 14.87 -2.03 -12.29
CA GLY A 62 14.99 -0.93 -13.25
C GLY A 62 16.01 0.12 -12.81
N TYR A 63 15.93 0.55 -11.55
CA TYR A 63 16.90 1.46 -10.94
C TYR A 63 18.32 0.89 -10.95
N LYS A 64 18.50 -0.36 -10.50
CA LYS A 64 19.82 -1.00 -10.44
C LYS A 64 20.43 -1.32 -11.81
N LYS A 65 19.60 -1.46 -12.86
CA LYS A 65 20.05 -1.75 -14.24
C LYS A 65 20.58 -0.49 -14.95
N GLN A 66 20.28 0.70 -14.46
CA GLN A 66 20.68 1.98 -15.06
C GLN A 66 22.19 1.98 -15.39
N SER A 67 22.55 2.37 -16.62
CA SER A 67 23.93 2.41 -17.08
C SER A 67 24.76 3.42 -16.31
N ALA A 68 26.03 3.08 -16.02
CA ALA A 68 26.97 3.98 -15.34
C ALA A 68 27.24 5.30 -16.09
N ALA A 69 27.03 5.31 -17.42
CA ALA A 69 27.13 6.52 -18.23
C ALA A 69 26.00 7.54 -17.97
N ASP A 70 24.89 7.11 -17.36
CA ASP A 70 23.75 7.95 -17.01
C ASP A 70 23.28 7.62 -15.58
N SER A 71 24.17 7.82 -14.62
CA SER A 71 23.97 7.49 -13.20
C SER A 71 22.80 8.23 -12.55
N CYS A 72 22.36 9.35 -13.14
CA CYS A 72 21.31 10.22 -12.60
C CYS A 72 20.02 10.23 -13.42
N GLY A 73 19.93 9.54 -14.57
CA GLY A 73 18.74 9.53 -15.42
C GLY A 73 17.59 8.63 -14.95
N GLY A 74 17.77 7.92 -13.83
CA GLY A 74 16.78 7.00 -13.28
C GLY A 74 15.94 7.60 -12.15
N VAL A 75 15.04 6.79 -11.59
CA VAL A 75 14.13 7.20 -10.49
C VAL A 75 14.86 7.44 -9.15
N GLY A 76 16.09 6.96 -9.01
CA GLY A 76 16.88 7.04 -7.78
C GLY A 76 16.31 6.23 -6.61
N LEU A 77 17.01 6.24 -5.45
CA LEU A 77 16.52 5.64 -4.21
C LEU A 77 15.20 6.28 -3.75
N LEU A 78 15.03 7.58 -4.00
CA LEU A 78 13.80 8.30 -3.68
C LEU A 78 12.61 7.73 -4.44
N GLY A 79 12.75 7.46 -5.74
CA GLY A 79 11.70 6.84 -6.54
C GLY A 79 11.40 5.40 -6.12
N VAL A 80 12.41 4.63 -5.69
CA VAL A 80 12.20 3.31 -5.07
C VAL A 80 11.35 3.45 -3.81
N ALA A 81 11.71 4.36 -2.89
CA ALA A 81 10.93 4.59 -1.67
C ALA A 81 9.47 5.01 -1.96
N TRP A 82 9.26 5.88 -2.96
CA TRP A 82 7.93 6.26 -3.44
C TRP A 82 7.15 5.10 -4.05
N ALA A 83 7.81 4.18 -4.77
CA ALA A 83 7.13 3.00 -5.30
C ALA A 83 6.60 2.11 -4.17
N PHE A 84 7.38 1.89 -3.10
CA PHE A 84 6.92 1.12 -1.93
C PHE A 84 5.77 1.83 -1.20
N GLY A 85 5.97 3.09 -0.80
CA GLY A 85 4.94 3.84 -0.05
C GLY A 85 3.68 4.12 -0.87
N GLY A 86 3.85 4.54 -2.12
CA GLY A 86 2.77 4.86 -3.05
C GLY A 86 1.92 3.64 -3.41
N MET A 87 2.54 2.47 -3.63
CA MET A 87 1.78 1.24 -3.87
C MET A 87 0.97 0.81 -2.65
N ILE A 88 1.52 0.93 -1.43
CA ILE A 88 0.73 0.66 -0.21
C ILE A 88 -0.46 1.63 -0.13
N PHE A 89 -0.24 2.93 -0.33
CA PHE A 89 -1.32 3.92 -0.33
C PHE A 89 -2.45 3.55 -1.32
N ILE A 90 -2.11 3.27 -2.58
CA ILE A 90 -3.09 2.93 -3.62
C ILE A 90 -3.80 1.61 -3.28
N LEU A 91 -3.06 0.57 -2.92
CA LEU A 91 -3.63 -0.77 -2.71
C LEU A 91 -4.48 -0.83 -1.45
N VAL A 92 -4.06 -0.18 -0.36
CA VAL A 92 -4.89 -0.04 0.85
C VAL A 92 -6.16 0.72 0.49
N TYR A 93 -6.07 1.83 -0.25
CA TYR A 93 -7.26 2.57 -0.69
C TYR A 93 -8.23 1.69 -1.49
N CYS A 94 -7.73 0.86 -2.40
CA CYS A 94 -8.57 -0.02 -3.22
C CYS A 94 -9.15 -1.21 -2.43
N THR A 95 -8.46 -1.72 -1.41
CA THR A 95 -8.80 -3.00 -0.75
C THR A 95 -9.32 -2.87 0.67
N ALA A 96 -9.21 -1.69 1.30
CA ALA A 96 -9.68 -1.46 2.67
C ALA A 96 -11.16 -1.83 2.85
N GLY A 97 -12.03 -1.46 1.91
CA GLY A 97 -13.45 -1.79 1.95
C GLY A 97 -13.81 -3.25 1.62
N ILE A 98 -12.84 -4.07 1.20
CA ILE A 98 -13.05 -5.46 0.79
C ILE A 98 -12.39 -6.43 1.77
N SER A 99 -11.09 -6.29 2.02
CA SER A 99 -10.31 -7.18 2.89
C SER A 99 -9.86 -6.54 4.20
N GLY A 100 -9.92 -5.21 4.29
CA GLY A 100 -9.21 -4.43 5.32
C GLY A 100 -7.86 -3.88 4.84
N GLY A 101 -7.39 -4.30 3.66
CA GLY A 101 -6.18 -3.79 3.01
C GLY A 101 -4.93 -3.99 3.86
N HIS A 102 -4.59 -5.24 4.20
CA HIS A 102 -3.41 -5.51 5.03
C HIS A 102 -2.15 -5.58 4.19
N ILE A 103 -2.16 -6.37 3.09
CA ILE A 103 -1.08 -6.55 2.09
C ILE A 103 0.26 -7.05 2.70
N ASN A 104 0.30 -7.27 4.01
CA ASN A 104 1.49 -7.52 4.79
C ASN A 104 1.19 -8.47 5.97
N PRO A 105 1.95 -9.57 6.11
CA PRO A 105 1.80 -10.50 7.23
C PRO A 105 1.94 -9.87 8.61
N ALA A 106 2.88 -8.93 8.80
CA ALA A 106 3.09 -8.24 10.07
C ALA A 106 1.91 -7.33 10.46
N VAL A 107 1.29 -6.67 9.48
CA VAL A 107 0.07 -5.88 9.68
C VAL A 107 -1.10 -6.79 10.08
N THR A 108 -1.28 -7.89 9.35
CA THR A 108 -2.30 -8.90 9.66
C THR A 108 -2.12 -9.47 11.06
N PHE A 109 -0.88 -9.79 11.43
CA PHE A 109 -0.53 -10.29 12.75
C PHE A 109 -0.77 -9.25 13.85
N GLY A 110 -0.43 -7.98 13.63
CA GLY A 110 -0.70 -6.89 14.58
C GLY A 110 -2.19 -6.70 14.85
N LEU A 111 -3.02 -6.73 13.79
CA LEU A 111 -4.49 -6.66 13.92
C LEU A 111 -5.09 -7.90 14.56
N PHE A 112 -4.51 -9.07 14.33
CA PHE A 112 -4.86 -10.31 15.03
C PHE A 112 -4.58 -10.18 16.55
N LEU A 113 -3.39 -9.72 16.95
CA LEU A 113 -3.06 -9.50 18.36
C LEU A 113 -3.97 -8.44 19.01
N ALA A 114 -4.39 -7.43 18.25
CA ALA A 114 -5.37 -6.44 18.67
C ALA A 114 -6.83 -6.95 18.70
N ARG A 115 -7.06 -8.25 18.44
CA ARG A 115 -8.39 -8.89 18.34
C ARG A 115 -9.34 -8.20 17.36
N ARG A 116 -8.79 -7.64 16.27
CA ARG A 116 -9.54 -7.07 15.15
C ARG A 116 -9.78 -8.07 14.02
N VAL A 117 -9.06 -9.20 14.02
CA VAL A 117 -9.08 -10.23 12.97
C VAL A 117 -9.10 -11.60 13.64
N THR A 118 -9.90 -12.54 13.12
CA THR A 118 -9.96 -13.93 13.62
C THR A 118 -8.66 -14.70 13.30
N PRO A 119 -8.25 -15.70 14.09
CA PRO A 119 -7.05 -16.47 13.79
C PRO A 119 -7.08 -17.15 12.41
N VAL A 120 -8.24 -17.66 12.01
CA VAL A 120 -8.44 -18.34 10.71
C VAL A 120 -8.26 -17.36 9.56
N ARG A 121 -8.87 -16.18 9.64
CA ARG A 121 -8.69 -15.11 8.65
C ARG A 121 -7.23 -14.65 8.59
N ALA A 122 -6.59 -14.46 9.74
CA ALA A 122 -5.20 -14.03 9.81
C ALA A 122 -4.26 -15.04 9.11
N ALA A 123 -4.41 -16.33 9.41
CA ALA A 123 -3.60 -17.38 8.79
C ALA A 123 -3.80 -17.42 7.27
N LEU A 124 -5.05 -17.38 6.78
CA LEU A 124 -5.34 -17.46 5.36
C LEU A 124 -4.94 -16.18 4.60
N TYR A 125 -5.01 -15.01 5.24
CA TYR A 125 -4.47 -13.76 4.68
C TYR A 125 -2.95 -13.84 4.51
N ILE A 126 -2.22 -14.33 5.51
CA ILE A 126 -0.76 -14.49 5.43
C ILE A 126 -0.39 -15.43 4.28
N VAL A 127 -1.09 -16.55 4.12
CA VAL A 127 -0.89 -17.47 3.00
C VAL A 127 -1.16 -16.76 1.67
N ALA A 128 -2.27 -16.06 1.54
CA ALA A 128 -2.62 -15.32 0.33
C ALA A 128 -1.58 -14.24 -0.03
N GLN A 129 -1.10 -13.49 0.97
CA GLN A 129 -0.05 -12.47 0.82
C GLN A 129 1.27 -13.10 0.36
N CYS A 130 1.71 -14.19 1.00
CA CYS A 130 2.94 -14.89 0.61
C CYS A 130 2.85 -15.43 -0.82
N LEU A 131 1.74 -16.05 -1.20
CA LEU A 131 1.52 -16.53 -2.57
C LEU A 131 1.47 -15.38 -3.58
N GLY A 132 0.80 -14.29 -3.25
CA GLY A 132 0.75 -13.08 -4.08
C GLY A 132 2.14 -12.51 -4.31
N ALA A 133 2.94 -12.37 -3.24
CA ALA A 133 4.32 -11.91 -3.31
C ALA A 133 5.18 -12.80 -4.24
N ILE A 134 5.11 -14.12 -4.08
CA ILE A 134 5.83 -15.08 -4.93
C ILE A 134 5.44 -14.89 -6.40
N CYS A 135 4.14 -14.79 -6.71
CA CYS A 135 3.67 -14.56 -8.07
C CYS A 135 4.15 -13.21 -8.63
N GLY A 136 4.06 -12.13 -7.85
CA GLY A 136 4.47 -10.79 -8.27
C GLY A 136 5.95 -10.73 -8.64
N VAL A 137 6.82 -11.26 -7.77
CA VAL A 137 8.26 -11.34 -8.03
C VAL A 137 8.57 -12.32 -9.18
N GLY A 138 7.82 -13.42 -9.26
CA GLY A 138 7.95 -14.41 -10.35
C GLY A 138 7.69 -13.79 -11.74
N ILE A 139 6.70 -12.91 -11.86
CA ILE A 139 6.42 -12.16 -13.08
C ILE A 139 7.61 -11.26 -13.45
N VAL A 140 8.16 -10.52 -12.49
CA VAL A 140 9.35 -9.66 -12.72
C VAL A 140 10.52 -10.49 -13.22
N LYS A 141 10.82 -11.62 -12.56
CA LYS A 141 11.87 -12.56 -13.00
C LYS A 141 11.60 -13.11 -14.39
N GLY A 142 10.35 -13.38 -14.76
CA GLY A 142 9.96 -13.82 -16.09
C GLY A 142 10.24 -12.78 -17.17
N ILE A 143 9.96 -11.50 -16.90
CA ILE A 143 10.12 -10.40 -17.86
C ILE A 143 11.58 -9.96 -18.00
N MET A 144 12.33 -9.88 -16.91
CA MET A 144 13.69 -9.30 -16.89
C MET A 144 14.73 -10.22 -16.23
N LYS A 145 14.69 -11.51 -16.58
CA LYS A 145 15.46 -12.61 -15.94
C LYS A 145 16.94 -12.33 -15.70
N HIS A 146 17.67 -11.85 -16.72
CA HIS A 146 19.11 -11.61 -16.59
C HIS A 146 19.41 -10.53 -15.55
N SER A 147 18.83 -9.34 -15.72
CA SER A 147 18.98 -8.22 -14.78
C SER A 147 18.45 -8.56 -13.38
N TYR A 148 17.35 -9.29 -13.29
CA TYR A 148 16.81 -9.75 -12.02
C TYR A 148 17.83 -10.60 -11.25
N ASN A 149 18.39 -11.63 -11.91
CA ASN A 149 19.34 -12.54 -11.28
C ASN A 149 20.67 -11.85 -10.94
N SER A 150 21.16 -10.94 -11.79
CA SER A 150 22.45 -10.28 -11.57
C SER A 150 22.41 -9.15 -10.54
N LEU A 151 21.23 -8.59 -10.23
CA LEU A 151 21.07 -7.41 -9.36
C LEU A 151 20.43 -7.75 -8.00
N GLY A 152 20.44 -9.02 -7.61
CA GLY A 152 19.98 -9.51 -6.32
C GLY A 152 18.46 -9.71 -6.21
N GLY A 153 17.72 -9.66 -7.33
CA GLY A 153 16.30 -10.05 -7.37
C GLY A 153 15.33 -9.23 -6.53
N GLY A 154 15.76 -8.07 -6.01
CA GLY A 154 14.98 -7.27 -5.07
C GLY A 154 14.87 -7.88 -3.66
N ALA A 155 15.78 -8.78 -3.29
CA ALA A 155 15.80 -9.40 -1.97
C ALA A 155 16.31 -8.44 -0.88
N ASN A 156 15.75 -8.58 0.33
CA ASN A 156 16.23 -7.89 1.52
C ASN A 156 17.46 -8.63 2.07
N GLU A 157 18.57 -7.91 2.25
CA GLU A 157 19.83 -8.45 2.74
C GLU A 157 20.47 -7.46 3.73
N VAL A 158 21.29 -7.97 4.65
CA VAL A 158 22.08 -7.10 5.54
C VAL A 158 23.21 -6.49 4.73
N ALA A 159 23.17 -5.17 4.54
CA ALA A 159 24.19 -4.45 3.80
C ALA A 159 25.58 -4.61 4.47
N ALA A 160 26.64 -4.60 3.64
CA ALA A 160 28.01 -4.66 4.12
C ALA A 160 28.30 -3.53 5.12
N GLY A 161 29.02 -3.85 6.20
CA GLY A 161 29.31 -2.92 7.29
C GLY A 161 28.28 -2.88 8.42
N TYR A 162 27.14 -3.58 8.29
CA TYR A 162 26.14 -3.69 9.35
C TYR A 162 26.11 -5.07 10.00
N SER A 163 25.86 -5.09 11.31
CA SER A 163 25.66 -6.35 12.06
C SER A 163 24.22 -6.86 11.90
N ARG A 164 24.02 -8.17 12.11
CA ARG A 164 22.66 -8.77 12.15
C ARG A 164 21.79 -8.14 13.25
N GLY A 165 22.37 -7.77 14.38
CA GLY A 165 21.66 -7.10 15.47
C GLY A 165 21.17 -5.71 15.07
N THR A 166 21.99 -4.94 14.33
CA THR A 166 21.60 -3.63 13.79
C THR A 166 20.47 -3.74 12.79
N ALA A 167 20.56 -4.70 11.85
CA ALA A 167 19.50 -4.94 10.88
C ALA A 167 18.18 -5.36 11.55
N LEU A 168 18.23 -6.26 12.54
CA LEU A 168 17.07 -6.67 13.32
C LEU A 168 16.43 -5.48 14.05
N GLY A 169 17.24 -4.63 14.71
CA GLY A 169 16.75 -3.44 15.39
C GLY A 169 16.05 -2.46 14.43
N ALA A 170 16.61 -2.26 13.24
CA ALA A 170 16.01 -1.41 12.21
C ALA A 170 14.65 -1.96 11.73
N GLU A 171 14.56 -3.27 11.45
CA GLU A 171 13.32 -3.91 11.02
C GLU A 171 12.23 -3.87 12.10
N ILE A 172 12.59 -4.03 13.39
CA ILE A 172 11.66 -3.90 14.51
C ILE A 172 11.08 -2.48 14.58
N ILE A 173 11.94 -1.45 14.52
CA ILE A 173 11.50 -0.05 14.61
C ILE A 173 10.65 0.32 13.38
N GLY A 174 11.08 -0.07 12.17
CA GLY A 174 10.34 0.20 10.94
C GLY A 174 8.96 -0.46 10.94
N THR A 175 8.88 -1.73 11.37
CA THR A 175 7.60 -2.44 11.48
C THR A 175 6.72 -1.86 12.58
N PHE A 176 7.30 -1.43 13.72
CA PHE A 176 6.57 -0.74 14.77
C PHE A 176 5.88 0.51 14.24
N VAL A 177 6.61 1.37 13.51
CA VAL A 177 6.03 2.58 12.91
C VAL A 177 4.89 2.22 11.96
N LEU A 178 5.10 1.25 11.07
CA LEU A 178 4.08 0.78 10.14
C LEU A 178 2.81 0.30 10.85
N VAL A 179 2.94 -0.64 11.80
CA VAL A 179 1.79 -1.26 12.48
C VAL A 179 1.11 -0.26 13.41
N TYR A 180 1.87 0.60 14.10
CA TYR A 180 1.31 1.69 14.89
C TYR A 180 0.47 2.64 14.04
N THR A 181 0.95 3.02 12.85
CA THR A 181 0.18 3.85 11.91
C THR A 181 -1.08 3.15 11.42
N VAL A 182 -1.05 1.85 11.12
CA VAL A 182 -2.25 1.10 10.72
C VAL A 182 -3.27 1.07 11.86
N LEU A 183 -2.86 0.67 13.07
CA LEU A 183 -3.76 0.63 14.22
C LEU A 183 -4.37 2.02 14.50
N SER A 184 -3.55 3.07 14.40
CA SER A 184 -3.96 4.45 14.51
C SER A 184 -4.98 4.90 13.46
N ALA A 185 -4.81 4.48 12.20
CA ALA A 185 -5.70 4.83 11.09
C ALA A 185 -7.03 4.06 11.14
N THR A 186 -7.03 2.87 11.75
CA THR A 186 -8.23 2.05 11.95
C THR A 186 -8.96 2.31 13.27
N ASP A 187 -8.45 3.17 14.15
CA ASP A 187 -9.05 3.44 15.46
C ASP A 187 -10.33 4.29 15.31
N PRO A 188 -11.52 3.71 15.55
CA PRO A 188 -12.79 4.41 15.38
C PRO A 188 -13.03 5.49 16.44
N LYS A 189 -12.26 5.51 17.54
CA LYS A 189 -12.32 6.55 18.58
C LYS A 189 -11.51 7.78 18.22
N ARG A 190 -10.64 7.67 17.22
CA ARG A 190 -9.93 8.83 16.66
C ARG A 190 -10.86 9.57 15.70
N ASN A 191 -11.73 10.39 16.27
CA ASN A 191 -12.31 11.49 15.51
C ASN A 191 -11.17 12.41 15.09
N ALA A 192 -10.95 12.53 13.79
CA ALA A 192 -9.97 13.46 13.25
C ALA A 192 -10.40 14.89 13.60
N ARG A 193 -9.92 15.36 14.76
CA ARG A 193 -10.07 16.73 15.24
C ARG A 193 -9.48 17.63 14.16
N ASP A 194 -10.36 18.34 13.46
CA ASP A 194 -10.07 19.20 12.31
C ASP A 194 -9.69 18.49 11.00
N SER A 195 -10.59 17.64 10.49
CA SER A 195 -10.57 17.25 9.07
C SER A 195 -11.01 18.40 8.16
N HIS A 196 -10.25 19.50 8.12
CA HIS A 196 -10.24 20.41 6.97
C HIS A 196 -9.49 19.74 5.80
N VAL A 197 -10.18 18.71 5.31
CA VAL A 197 -10.31 18.17 3.98
C VAL A 197 -9.08 17.63 3.22
N PRO A 198 -9.08 16.31 2.92
CA PRO A 198 -8.16 15.65 1.98
C PRO A 198 -8.24 16.12 0.51
N TRP A 199 -9.12 17.08 0.15
CA TRP A 199 -9.34 17.47 -1.25
C TRP A 199 -8.09 18.08 -1.88
N ILE A 200 -7.21 18.70 -1.09
CA ILE A 200 -6.00 19.37 -1.59
C ILE A 200 -5.00 18.38 -2.21
N PHE A 201 -4.96 17.15 -1.70
CA PHE A 201 -4.13 16.05 -2.23
C PHE A 201 -4.74 15.39 -3.47
N TRP A 202 -5.98 15.71 -3.82
CA TRP A 202 -6.63 15.25 -5.05
C TRP A 202 -6.67 16.37 -6.10
N VAL A 203 -7.11 17.58 -5.74
CA VAL A 203 -7.21 18.70 -6.68
C VAL A 203 -5.86 19.17 -7.17
N GLY A 204 -4.82 19.19 -6.32
CA GLY A 204 -3.46 19.56 -6.74
C GLY A 204 -2.92 18.64 -7.85
N PRO A 205 -2.87 17.32 -7.63
CA PRO A 205 -2.41 16.37 -8.65
C PRO A 205 -3.29 16.32 -9.90
N PHE A 206 -4.61 16.39 -9.79
CA PHE A 206 -5.50 16.41 -10.96
C PHE A 206 -5.38 17.71 -11.77
N ALA A 207 -5.28 18.87 -11.11
CA ALA A 207 -5.05 20.14 -11.80
C ALA A 207 -3.66 20.17 -12.45
N GLY A 208 -2.64 19.64 -11.78
CA GLY A 208 -1.28 19.50 -12.33
C GLY A 208 -1.23 18.57 -13.55
N ALA A 209 -1.90 17.42 -13.49
CA ALA A 209 -2.00 16.49 -14.61
C ALA A 209 -2.75 17.08 -15.81
N LEU A 210 -3.84 17.82 -15.55
CA LEU A 210 -4.60 18.52 -16.60
C LEU A 210 -3.78 19.64 -17.25
N ALA A 211 -3.07 20.45 -16.44
CA ALA A 211 -2.20 21.50 -16.94
C ALA A 211 -1.05 20.93 -17.78
N ALA A 212 -0.43 19.82 -17.35
CA ALA A 212 0.62 19.13 -18.11
C ALA A 212 0.08 18.53 -19.43
N ALA A 213 -1.09 17.90 -19.41
CA ALA A 213 -1.73 17.37 -20.61
C ALA A 213 -2.11 18.48 -21.60
N ALA A 214 -2.66 19.60 -21.11
CA ALA A 214 -3.00 20.76 -21.92
C ALA A 214 -1.75 21.46 -22.48
N TYR A 215 -0.69 21.61 -21.68
CA TYR A 215 0.59 22.15 -22.14
C TYR A 215 1.20 21.27 -23.24
N HIS A 216 1.20 19.96 -23.06
CA HIS A 216 1.71 19.01 -24.06
C HIS A 216 0.88 19.01 -25.36
N GLN A 217 -0.45 19.06 -25.27
CA GLN A 217 -1.34 19.00 -26.43
C GLN A 217 -1.45 20.34 -27.18
N TYR A 218 -1.60 21.46 -26.47
CA TYR A 218 -1.94 22.74 -27.08
C TYR A 218 -0.74 23.68 -27.27
N ILE A 219 0.25 23.63 -26.37
CA ILE A 219 1.42 24.51 -26.42
C ILE A 219 2.58 23.82 -27.15
N LEU A 220 2.93 22.59 -26.78
CA LEU A 220 4.03 21.87 -27.43
C LEU A 220 3.64 21.23 -28.77
N ARG A 221 2.33 21.08 -29.07
CA ARG A 221 1.79 20.40 -30.27
C ARG A 221 2.56 19.12 -30.64
N ALA A 222 2.95 18.33 -29.65
CA ALA A 222 3.79 17.14 -29.86
C ALA A 222 3.00 15.88 -30.31
N ALA A 223 1.75 16.03 -30.74
CA ALA A 223 1.00 14.98 -31.40
C ALA A 223 1.16 15.11 -32.93
N ALA A 224 1.88 14.14 -33.52
CA ALA A 224 2.39 14.07 -34.88
C ALA A 224 3.53 15.07 -35.14
N ILE A 225 4.80 14.64 -35.23
CA ILE A 225 5.39 14.03 -36.42
C ILE A 225 6.69 13.32 -35.98
N LYS A 226 6.75 11.98 -35.93
CA LYS A 226 7.93 11.13 -36.30
C LYS A 226 7.79 9.60 -36.04
N ALA A 227 6.59 9.00 -36.01
CA ALA A 227 6.47 7.54 -35.83
C ALA A 227 5.96 6.74 -37.05
N LEU A 228 5.65 7.39 -38.18
CA LEU A 228 5.09 6.70 -39.37
C LEU A 228 5.97 6.73 -40.63
N GLY A 229 7.24 7.15 -40.52
CA GLY A 229 8.17 7.15 -41.66
C GLY A 229 8.78 5.79 -42.02
N SER A 230 8.61 4.75 -41.18
CA SER A 230 9.30 3.46 -41.35
C SER A 230 8.45 2.34 -41.97
N PHE A 231 7.19 2.60 -42.33
CA PHE A 231 6.29 1.57 -42.89
C PHE A 231 5.91 1.79 -44.37
N ARG A 232 6.59 2.69 -45.07
CA ARG A 232 6.46 2.81 -46.53
C ARG A 232 7.77 2.39 -47.19
N SER A 233 8.00 1.07 -47.21
CA SER A 233 8.86 0.47 -48.22
C SER A 233 8.21 0.65 -49.59
N ASN A 234 9.04 1.07 -50.53
CA ASN A 234 8.81 1.23 -51.97
C ASN A 234 8.04 0.05 -52.61
N PRO A 235 7.03 0.32 -53.45
CA PRO A 235 6.73 -0.53 -54.60
C PRO A 235 6.87 0.26 -55.91
N ALA A 236 7.82 -0.17 -56.73
CA ALA A 236 7.79 -0.19 -58.19
C ALA A 236 7.33 1.09 -58.95
N ASN A 237 8.32 1.85 -59.43
CA ASN A 237 8.59 2.23 -60.84
C ASN A 237 9.36 3.55 -60.88
#